data_AF-A0A4V3R9E1-F1
#
_entry.id   AF-A0A4V3R9E1-F1
#
_cell.length_a   1.000
_cell.length_b   1.000
_cell.length_c   1.000
_cell.angle_alpha   90.00
_cell.angle_beta   90.00
_cell.angle_gamma   90.00
#
_symmetry.space_group_name_H-M   'P 1'
#
loop_
_entity.id
_entity.type
_entity.pdbx_description
1 polymer ?
#
loop_
_entity_poly.entity_id
_entity_poly.type
_entity_poly.pdbx_seq_one_letter_code
_entity_poly.pdbx_strand_id
1 'polypeptide(L)'
;MSDKIAIFVSVKQQVNDINSTLAGLLSELKELRGTIDSLYAENRSLNRNIDKLLKENRELRKRLEKYEQPPKDSGNSSTPPSKEPIKAEVDRRTKSLRKKSERPVGGQSGHEGTTRKMVETPDEIQEVSSHYCMECGRDLSEVEGVLEYVTQQVDLPQIRPIYRERRFYKKVCSCGCCNRDYAPRRRGGNAIVFGKNIRAIATYLSVVQCMPYERLQSLFETMFNVRISQGTLANIVREMLEKSRPAIALIERMIKESSVVGFDESGCYTNGKLNWSWIAQTTYLTLVFRGAGRGAKVLEERFGDSLKNMVAVTDRHSAYFAIDFLNNQICLAHLLRNLEYLNDIDKEQTWAKDVQTLLREAIHLRNQKTYEVIPK
;
A
#
# COMPACT_ATOMS: atom_id res chain seq x y z
N MET A 1 -89.55 -76.42 19.87
CA MET A 1 -88.35 -76.29 19.02
C MET A 1 -88.28 -74.95 18.26
N SER A 2 -89.37 -74.16 18.20
CA SER A 2 -89.48 -72.92 17.41
C SER A 2 -88.76 -71.68 18.01
N ASP A 3 -88.91 -71.40 19.32
CA ASP A 3 -88.36 -70.16 19.92
C ASP A 3 -86.83 -70.11 20.00
N LYS A 4 -86.18 -71.27 20.17
CA LYS A 4 -84.72 -71.35 20.19
C LYS A 4 -84.10 -71.01 18.82
N ILE A 5 -84.79 -71.30 17.73
CA ILE A 5 -84.33 -71.00 16.37
C ILE A 5 -84.46 -69.50 16.10
N ALA A 6 -85.57 -68.86 16.53
CA ALA A 6 -85.76 -67.42 16.39
C ALA A 6 -84.72 -66.60 17.18
N ILE A 7 -84.40 -67.00 18.42
CA ILE A 7 -83.35 -66.37 19.23
C ILE A 7 -81.97 -66.55 18.55
N PHE A 8 -81.68 -67.74 18.03
CA PHE A 8 -80.42 -68.01 17.33
C PHE A 8 -80.27 -67.16 16.06
N VAL A 9 -81.35 -66.97 15.29
CA VAL A 9 -81.36 -66.09 14.10
C VAL A 9 -81.15 -64.62 14.49
N SER A 10 -81.80 -64.14 15.55
CA SER A 10 -81.64 -62.77 16.04
C SER A 10 -80.21 -62.49 16.54
N VAL A 11 -79.64 -63.41 17.31
CA VAL A 11 -78.26 -63.30 17.81
C VAL A 11 -77.27 -63.37 16.65
N LYS A 12 -77.50 -64.25 15.66
CA LYS A 12 -76.68 -64.35 14.44
C LYS A 12 -76.74 -63.05 13.61
N GLN A 13 -77.91 -62.41 13.54
CA GLN A 13 -78.06 -61.11 12.87
C GLN A 13 -77.28 -60.01 13.62
N GLN A 14 -77.42 -59.92 14.94
CA GLN A 14 -76.64 -58.97 15.75
C GLN A 14 -75.13 -59.18 15.61
N VAL A 15 -74.66 -60.44 15.59
CA VAL A 15 -73.24 -60.76 15.37
C VAL A 15 -72.79 -60.34 13.97
N ASN A 16 -73.63 -60.50 12.94
CA ASN A 16 -73.33 -60.02 11.59
C ASN A 16 -73.29 -58.48 11.51
N ASP A 17 -74.22 -57.80 12.18
CA ASP A 17 -74.27 -56.34 12.22
C ASP A 17 -73.04 -55.78 12.96
N ILE A 18 -72.64 -56.40 14.09
CA ILE A 18 -71.40 -56.05 14.81
C ILE A 18 -70.18 -56.23 13.91
N ASN A 19 -70.06 -57.38 13.21
CA ASN A 19 -68.96 -57.64 12.28
C ASN A 19 -68.91 -56.62 11.13
N SER A 20 -70.07 -56.18 10.63
CA SER A 20 -70.19 -55.11 9.65
C SER A 20 -69.66 -53.78 10.18
N THR A 21 -70.09 -53.34 11.37
CA THR A 21 -69.55 -52.13 12.01
C THR A 21 -68.05 -52.22 12.31
N LEU A 22 -67.56 -53.37 12.76
CA LEU A 22 -66.13 -53.60 13.01
C LEU A 22 -65.31 -53.52 11.73
N ALA A 23 -65.83 -54.05 10.62
CA ALA A 23 -65.20 -53.91 9.30
C ALA A 23 -65.18 -52.44 8.83
N GLY A 24 -66.25 -51.68 9.08
CA GLY A 24 -66.31 -50.23 8.81
C GLY A 24 -65.26 -49.45 9.59
N LEU A 25 -65.18 -49.65 10.91
CA LEU A 25 -64.19 -49.00 11.79
C LEU A 25 -62.75 -49.38 11.42
N LEU A 26 -62.50 -50.63 11.02
CA LEU A 26 -61.18 -51.06 10.53
C LEU A 26 -60.79 -50.35 9.22
N SER A 27 -61.77 -50.07 8.35
CA SER A 27 -61.54 -49.29 7.13
C SER A 27 -61.19 -47.84 7.45
N GLU A 28 -61.93 -47.19 8.34
CA GLU A 28 -61.64 -45.82 8.79
C GLU A 28 -60.26 -45.71 9.48
N LEU A 29 -59.91 -46.68 10.33
CA LEU A 29 -58.58 -46.73 10.95
C LEU A 29 -57.45 -46.87 9.92
N LYS A 30 -57.70 -47.59 8.82
CA LYS A 30 -56.75 -47.74 7.72
C LYS A 30 -56.58 -46.43 6.95
N GLU A 31 -57.66 -45.71 6.69
CA GLU A 31 -57.63 -44.39 6.04
C GLU A 31 -56.94 -43.34 6.91
N LEU A 32 -57.26 -43.29 8.21
CA LEU A 32 -56.60 -42.41 9.18
C LEU A 32 -55.11 -42.69 9.25
N ARG A 33 -54.70 -43.96 9.25
CA ARG A 33 -53.29 -44.34 9.24
C ARG A 33 -52.59 -43.88 7.95
N GLY A 34 -53.24 -44.02 6.80
CA GLY A 34 -52.73 -43.49 5.53
C GLY A 34 -52.56 -41.97 5.54
N THR A 35 -53.50 -41.26 6.16
CA THR A 35 -53.44 -39.80 6.33
C THR A 35 -52.30 -39.40 7.26
N ILE A 36 -52.12 -40.10 8.37
CA ILE A 36 -51.00 -39.89 9.31
C ILE A 36 -49.66 -40.11 8.61
N ASP A 37 -49.51 -41.19 7.83
CA ASP A 37 -48.27 -41.47 7.09
C ASP A 37 -47.97 -40.38 6.06
N SER A 38 -49.00 -39.87 5.37
CA SER A 38 -48.90 -38.74 4.44
C SER A 38 -48.43 -37.46 5.15
N LEU A 39 -49.07 -37.10 6.28
CA LEU A 39 -48.69 -35.95 7.10
C LEU A 39 -47.27 -36.06 7.67
N TYR A 40 -46.82 -37.27 8.03
CA TYR A 40 -45.44 -37.52 8.45
C TYR A 40 -44.43 -37.37 7.31
N ALA A 41 -44.79 -37.77 6.10
CA ALA A 41 -43.96 -37.56 4.92
C ALA A 41 -43.84 -36.07 4.58
N GLU A 42 -44.95 -35.33 4.64
CA GLU A 42 -44.99 -33.89 4.42
C GLU A 42 -44.19 -33.13 5.48
N ASN A 43 -44.36 -33.43 6.76
CA ASN A 43 -43.57 -32.83 7.85
C ASN A 43 -42.07 -33.06 7.67
N ARG A 44 -41.66 -34.27 7.24
CA ARG A 44 -40.24 -34.55 6.95
C ARG A 44 -39.73 -33.73 5.77
N SER A 45 -40.54 -33.51 4.74
CA SER A 45 -40.20 -32.66 3.60
C SER A 45 -40.06 -31.20 4.02
N LEU A 46 -41.03 -30.68 4.77
CA LEU A 46 -41.03 -29.31 5.29
C LEU A 46 -39.81 -29.03 6.18
N ASN A 47 -39.48 -29.94 7.10
CA ASN A 47 -38.31 -29.80 7.97
C ASN A 47 -37.00 -29.73 7.19
N ARG A 48 -36.84 -30.56 6.14
CA ARG A 48 -35.64 -30.48 5.25
C ARG A 48 -35.56 -29.14 4.53
N ASN A 49 -36.69 -28.60 4.09
CA ASN A 49 -36.73 -27.29 3.44
C ASN A 49 -36.38 -26.16 4.41
N ILE A 50 -36.87 -26.22 5.65
CA ILE A 50 -36.52 -25.28 6.72
C ILE A 50 -35.00 -25.29 6.97
N ASP A 51 -34.38 -26.46 7.10
CA ASP A 51 -32.94 -26.57 7.31
C ASP A 51 -32.13 -25.96 6.15
N LYS A 52 -32.56 -26.22 4.91
CA LYS A 52 -31.93 -25.65 3.71
C LYS A 52 -32.04 -24.13 3.69
N LEU A 53 -33.23 -23.60 3.95
CA LEU A 53 -33.49 -22.16 4.00
C LEU A 53 -32.73 -21.47 5.14
N LEU A 54 -32.64 -22.10 6.32
CA LEU A 54 -31.86 -21.56 7.45
C LEU A 54 -30.37 -21.51 7.13
N LYS A 55 -29.83 -22.51 6.42
CA LYS A 55 -28.44 -22.51 5.97
C LYS A 55 -28.19 -21.39 4.96
N GLU A 56 -29.07 -21.26 3.97
CA GLU A 56 -28.97 -20.20 2.95
C GLU A 56 -29.14 -18.81 3.57
N ASN A 57 -30.05 -18.63 4.53
CA ASN A 57 -30.23 -17.38 5.25
C ASN A 57 -28.98 -17.00 6.05
N ARG A 58 -28.33 -17.96 6.74
CA ARG A 58 -27.04 -17.72 7.42
C ARG A 58 -25.96 -17.29 6.46
N GLU A 59 -25.88 -17.93 5.30
CA GLU A 59 -24.87 -17.62 4.28
C GLU A 59 -25.11 -16.25 3.62
N LEU A 60 -26.37 -15.93 3.31
CA LEU A 60 -26.77 -14.62 2.81
C LEU A 60 -26.53 -13.51 3.84
N ARG A 61 -26.90 -13.71 5.11
CA ARG A 61 -26.59 -12.75 6.19
C ARG A 61 -25.09 -12.49 6.29
N LYS A 62 -24.26 -13.54 6.28
CA LYS A 62 -22.79 -13.41 6.28
C LYS A 62 -22.26 -12.67 5.04
N ARG A 63 -22.90 -12.83 3.88
CA ARG A 63 -22.56 -12.12 2.64
C ARG A 63 -23.09 -10.69 2.61
N LEU A 64 -24.11 -10.36 3.39
CA LEU A 64 -24.69 -9.02 3.49
C LEU A 64 -24.04 -8.18 4.60
N GLU A 65 -23.50 -8.81 5.65
CA GLU A 65 -22.76 -8.16 6.75
C GLU A 65 -21.66 -7.21 6.24
N LYS A 66 -20.98 -7.57 5.15
CA LYS A 66 -19.96 -6.72 4.50
C LYS A 66 -20.51 -5.44 3.84
N TYR A 67 -21.82 -5.31 3.68
CA TYR A 67 -22.51 -4.13 3.13
C TYR A 67 -23.28 -3.33 4.18
N GLU A 68 -23.45 -3.89 5.38
CA GLU A 68 -24.11 -3.19 6.51
C GLU A 68 -23.18 -2.16 7.15
N GLN A 69 -21.87 -2.33 7.01
CA GLN A 69 -20.87 -1.37 7.47
C GLN A 69 -20.33 -0.51 6.33
N PRO A 70 -19.93 0.74 6.61
CA PRO A 70 -19.23 1.57 5.64
C PRO A 70 -18.01 0.84 5.07
N PRO A 71 -17.68 1.03 3.78
CA PRO A 71 -16.49 0.42 3.21
C PRO A 71 -15.22 0.97 3.88
N LYS A 72 -14.27 0.07 4.13
CA LYS A 72 -12.93 0.41 4.61
C LYS A 72 -12.05 0.83 3.44
N ASP A 73 -11.37 1.95 3.57
CA ASP A 73 -10.43 2.52 2.61
C ASP A 73 -9.16 3.04 3.31
N SER A 74 -8.24 3.66 2.58
CA SER A 74 -6.99 4.22 3.12
C SER A 74 -7.16 5.47 3.96
N GLY A 75 -8.31 6.15 3.84
CA GLY A 75 -8.66 7.33 4.63
C GLY A 75 -9.20 6.97 6.01
N ASN A 76 -9.96 5.88 6.12
CA ASN A 76 -10.59 5.43 7.36
C ASN A 76 -9.99 4.13 7.93
N SER A 77 -9.09 3.46 7.22
CA SER A 77 -8.50 2.19 7.67
C SER A 77 -7.06 1.97 7.22
N SER A 78 -6.51 0.79 7.52
CA SER A 78 -5.21 0.32 6.99
C SER A 78 -5.32 -0.39 5.65
N THR A 79 -6.46 -0.31 4.97
CA THR A 79 -6.60 -0.82 3.60
C THR A 79 -5.81 0.08 2.64
N PRO A 80 -4.82 -0.46 1.90
CA PRO A 80 -4.04 0.37 0.98
C PRO A 80 -4.89 0.80 -0.23
N PRO A 81 -4.57 1.97 -0.84
CA PRO A 81 -5.22 2.49 -2.05
C PRO A 81 -5.43 1.45 -3.17
N SER A 82 -4.44 0.58 -3.38
CA SER A 82 -4.46 -0.41 -4.45
C SER A 82 -5.45 -1.57 -4.24
N LYS A 83 -6.02 -1.70 -3.04
CA LYS A 83 -7.03 -2.71 -2.69
C LYS A 83 -8.42 -2.11 -2.53
N GLU A 84 -8.58 -0.81 -2.79
CA GLU A 84 -9.86 -0.13 -2.73
C GLU A 84 -10.69 -0.38 -4.00
N PRO A 85 -12.03 -0.38 -3.89
CA PRO A 85 -12.90 -0.29 -5.06
C PRO A 85 -12.72 1.05 -5.80
N ILE A 86 -12.90 1.08 -7.12
CA ILE A 86 -12.79 2.29 -7.96
C ILE A 86 -13.66 3.45 -7.40
N LYS A 87 -14.84 3.15 -6.87
CA LYS A 87 -15.73 4.16 -6.27
C LYS A 87 -15.09 4.84 -5.04
N ALA A 88 -14.42 4.07 -4.18
CA ALA A 88 -13.72 4.61 -3.01
C ALA A 88 -12.50 5.44 -3.43
N GLU A 89 -11.85 5.12 -4.55
CA GLU A 89 -10.78 5.95 -5.11
C GLU A 89 -11.27 7.35 -5.51
N VAL A 90 -12.46 7.43 -6.14
CA VAL A 90 -13.09 8.70 -6.52
C VAL A 90 -13.49 9.51 -5.28
N ASP A 91 -14.06 8.84 -4.27
CA ASP A 91 -14.42 9.47 -3.00
C ASP A 91 -13.18 9.99 -2.24
N ARG A 92 -12.05 9.26 -2.24
CA ARG A 92 -10.77 9.73 -1.65
C ARG A 92 -10.25 11.01 -2.31
N ARG A 93 -10.40 11.16 -3.63
CA ARG A 93 -9.98 12.38 -4.34
C ARG A 93 -10.78 13.61 -3.90
N THR A 94 -11.97 13.41 -3.35
CA THR A 94 -12.88 14.50 -2.94
C THR A 94 -12.97 14.68 -1.41
N LYS A 95 -12.71 13.62 -0.62
CA LYS A 95 -12.65 13.66 0.85
C LYS A 95 -11.20 13.80 1.33
N SER A 96 -10.83 15.00 1.76
CA SER A 96 -9.56 15.23 2.46
C SER A 96 -9.73 15.01 3.97
N LEU A 97 -8.81 14.27 4.59
CA LEU A 97 -8.67 14.23 6.07
C LEU A 97 -8.30 15.61 6.65
N ARG A 98 -7.81 16.52 5.80
CA ARG A 98 -7.53 17.91 6.17
C ARG A 98 -8.86 18.66 6.27
N LYS A 99 -9.20 19.13 7.48
CA LYS A 99 -10.32 20.06 7.67
C LYS A 99 -10.08 21.30 6.80
N LYS A 100 -11.15 21.83 6.21
CA LYS A 100 -11.13 23.10 5.49
C LYS A 100 -10.56 24.16 6.43
N SER A 101 -9.45 24.75 6.02
CA SER A 101 -8.79 25.80 6.78
C SER A 101 -9.50 27.12 6.48
N GLU A 102 -9.70 27.98 7.48
CA GLU A 102 -10.18 29.35 7.27
C GLU A 102 -9.15 30.22 6.52
N ARG A 103 -7.90 29.75 6.49
CA ARG A 103 -6.84 30.35 5.69
C ARG A 103 -7.22 30.40 4.20
N PRO A 104 -7.08 31.55 3.53
CA PRO A 104 -7.36 31.68 2.11
C PRO A 104 -6.48 30.74 1.28
N VAL A 105 -7.02 30.30 0.14
CA VAL A 105 -6.30 29.45 -0.81
C VAL A 105 -5.20 30.30 -1.46
N GLY A 106 -3.94 29.90 -1.27
CA GLY A 106 -2.77 30.63 -1.76
C GLY A 106 -1.75 30.90 -0.65
N GLY A 107 -0.71 31.68 -1.01
CA GLY A 107 0.24 32.21 -0.04
C GLY A 107 -0.50 32.97 1.05
N GLN A 108 -0.18 32.68 2.32
CA GLN A 108 -0.81 33.37 3.45
C GLN A 108 -0.36 34.83 3.50
N SER A 109 -1.13 35.69 4.18
CA SER A 109 -0.67 37.06 4.44
C SER A 109 0.69 37.02 5.16
N GLY A 110 1.69 37.71 4.60
CA GLY A 110 3.08 37.67 5.05
C GLY A 110 3.93 36.52 4.49
N HIS A 111 3.36 35.63 3.68
CA HIS A 111 4.13 34.60 2.98
C HIS A 111 4.90 35.24 1.82
N GLU A 112 6.23 35.15 1.86
CA GLU A 112 7.07 35.68 0.80
C GLU A 112 6.73 34.99 -0.53
N GLY A 113 6.43 35.79 -1.55
CA GLY A 113 6.11 35.29 -2.87
C GLY A 113 7.33 34.66 -3.52
N THR A 114 7.26 33.38 -3.85
CA THR A 114 8.34 32.68 -4.57
C THR A 114 8.06 32.71 -6.08
N THR A 115 8.62 33.70 -6.78
CA THR A 115 8.67 33.71 -8.25
C THR A 115 9.98 33.12 -8.75
N ARG A 116 10.00 32.64 -10.01
CA ARG A 116 11.26 32.21 -10.64
C ARG A 116 12.14 33.45 -10.82
N LYS A 117 13.31 33.43 -10.20
CA LYS A 117 14.29 34.51 -10.32
C LYS A 117 15.13 34.28 -11.57
N MET A 118 15.44 35.36 -12.29
CA MET A 118 16.45 35.33 -13.34
C MET A 118 17.80 34.97 -12.70
N VAL A 119 18.60 34.17 -13.41
CA VAL A 119 19.99 33.93 -13.04
C VAL A 119 20.82 35.15 -13.43
N GLU A 120 21.78 35.53 -12.59
CA GLU A 120 22.65 36.69 -12.85
C GLU A 120 23.56 36.47 -14.07
N THR A 121 23.98 35.21 -14.29
CA THR A 121 24.87 34.81 -15.38
C THR A 121 24.23 33.69 -16.21
N PRO A 122 23.52 33.99 -17.30
CA PRO A 122 22.98 32.97 -18.20
C PRO A 122 24.12 32.27 -18.97
N ASP A 123 23.92 30.99 -19.32
CA ASP A 123 24.91 30.21 -20.08
C ASP A 123 25.06 30.72 -21.53
N GLU A 124 24.00 31.31 -22.10
CA GLU A 124 23.94 31.87 -23.45
C GLU A 124 23.09 33.16 -23.45
N ILE A 125 23.52 34.17 -24.22
CA ILE A 125 22.77 35.41 -24.45
C ILE A 125 22.46 35.49 -25.95
N GLN A 126 21.18 35.52 -26.29
CA GLN A 126 20.71 35.73 -27.65
C GLN A 126 20.09 37.12 -27.76
N GLU A 127 20.66 37.96 -28.62
CA GLU A 127 20.07 39.25 -28.96
C GLU A 127 19.05 39.05 -30.08
N VAL A 128 17.82 39.51 -29.83
CA VAL A 128 16.71 39.41 -30.78
C VAL A 128 16.25 40.82 -31.13
N SER A 129 16.40 41.19 -32.39
CA SER A 129 15.99 42.50 -32.92
C SER A 129 15.45 42.34 -34.35
N SER A 130 14.69 43.33 -34.81
CA SER A 130 14.19 43.35 -36.19
C SER A 130 15.22 43.96 -37.13
N HIS A 131 15.55 43.28 -38.22
CA HIS A 131 16.41 43.80 -39.28
C HIS A 131 15.66 44.65 -40.31
N TYR A 132 14.34 44.77 -40.19
CA TYR A 132 13.52 45.58 -41.07
C TYR A 132 12.35 46.24 -40.33
N CYS A 133 11.90 47.37 -40.84
CA CYS A 133 10.74 48.06 -40.33
C CYS A 133 9.47 47.25 -40.69
N MET A 134 8.70 46.87 -39.67
CA MET A 134 7.46 46.09 -39.86
C MET A 134 6.36 46.85 -40.62
N GLU A 135 6.45 48.19 -40.68
CA GLU A 135 5.45 49.04 -41.36
C GLU A 135 5.82 49.34 -42.81
N CYS A 136 7.08 49.69 -43.08
CA CYS A 136 7.50 50.16 -44.42
C CYS A 136 8.55 49.27 -45.11
N GLY A 137 9.02 48.21 -44.45
CA GLY A 137 10.00 47.26 -45.00
C GLY A 137 11.43 47.80 -45.15
N ARG A 138 11.71 49.02 -44.68
CA ARG A 138 13.07 49.59 -44.70
C ARG A 138 14.03 48.77 -43.85
N ASP A 139 15.25 48.58 -44.32
CA ASP A 139 16.34 47.93 -43.59
C ASP A 139 16.71 48.72 -42.31
N LEU A 140 16.83 48.00 -41.20
CA LEU A 140 17.20 48.51 -39.87
C LEU A 140 18.52 47.92 -39.36
N SER A 141 19.27 47.19 -40.19
CA SER A 141 20.50 46.50 -39.77
C SER A 141 21.57 47.44 -39.19
N GLU A 142 21.59 48.69 -39.63
CA GLU A 142 22.51 49.75 -39.15
C GLU A 142 21.86 50.67 -38.10
N VAL A 143 20.63 50.40 -37.68
CA VAL A 143 19.92 51.19 -36.67
C VAL A 143 20.18 50.57 -35.30
N GLU A 144 20.76 51.36 -34.39
CA GLU A 144 21.07 50.91 -33.04
C GLU A 144 19.78 50.67 -32.22
N GLY A 145 19.64 49.47 -31.66
CA GLY A 145 18.50 49.09 -30.84
C GLY A 145 18.66 49.54 -29.38
N VAL A 146 17.54 49.81 -28.71
CA VAL A 146 17.51 50.01 -27.25
C VAL A 146 16.92 48.76 -26.61
N LEU A 147 17.59 48.25 -25.57
CA LEU A 147 17.11 47.09 -24.83
C LEU A 147 15.77 47.41 -24.13
N GLU A 148 14.68 46.81 -24.60
CA GLU A 148 13.34 47.05 -24.05
C GLU A 148 13.07 46.19 -22.80
N TYR A 149 13.38 44.90 -22.85
CA TYR A 149 13.27 43.99 -21.71
C TYR A 149 14.20 42.78 -21.88
N VAL A 150 14.42 42.06 -20.77
CA VAL A 150 15.15 40.78 -20.75
C VAL A 150 14.19 39.68 -20.30
N THR A 151 14.27 38.53 -20.95
CA THR A 151 13.63 37.29 -20.49
C THR A 151 14.65 36.15 -20.52
N GLN A 152 14.45 35.13 -19.70
CA GLN A 152 15.32 33.95 -19.68
C GLN A 152 14.50 32.69 -19.93
N GLN A 153 14.98 31.87 -20.86
CA GLN A 153 14.47 30.52 -21.10
C GLN A 153 15.38 29.52 -20.41
N VAL A 154 14.78 28.57 -19.68
CA VAL A 154 15.51 27.42 -19.11
C VAL A 154 15.21 26.22 -19.99
N ASP A 155 16.25 25.68 -20.64
CA ASP A 155 16.15 24.50 -21.51
C ASP A 155 17.21 23.44 -21.14
N LEU A 156 17.07 22.23 -21.69
CA LEU A 156 18.03 21.15 -21.52
C LEU A 156 18.94 21.06 -22.75
N PRO A 157 20.27 20.92 -22.56
CA PRO A 157 21.16 20.66 -23.67
C PRO A 157 20.86 19.29 -24.28
N GLN A 158 21.34 19.06 -25.49
CA GLN A 158 21.18 17.76 -26.13
C GLN A 158 21.83 16.65 -25.31
N ILE A 159 21.00 15.70 -24.85
CA ILE A 159 21.44 14.61 -23.98
C ILE A 159 22.04 13.48 -24.82
N ARG A 160 23.37 13.36 -24.82
CA ARG A 160 24.11 12.31 -25.54
C ARG A 160 25.16 11.62 -24.66
N PRO A 161 25.39 10.30 -24.83
CA PRO A 161 26.43 9.60 -24.12
C PRO A 161 27.82 9.97 -24.65
N ILE A 162 28.78 10.08 -23.73
CA ILE A 162 30.21 10.26 -24.06
C ILE A 162 30.91 8.90 -23.94
N TYR A 163 31.34 8.35 -25.08
CA TYR A 163 32.15 7.13 -25.13
C TYR A 163 33.63 7.48 -24.91
N ARG A 164 34.23 6.89 -23.87
CA ARG A 164 35.65 7.10 -23.52
C ARG A 164 36.40 5.78 -23.65
N GLU A 165 37.33 5.71 -24.59
CA GLU A 165 38.26 4.60 -24.70
C GLU A 165 39.41 4.77 -23.69
N ARG A 166 39.68 3.75 -22.88
CA ARG A 166 40.84 3.71 -21.98
C ARG A 166 41.78 2.61 -22.46
N ARG A 167 43.00 2.99 -22.82
CA ARG A 167 44.06 2.08 -23.27
C ARG A 167 44.99 1.76 -22.11
N PHE A 168 45.22 0.48 -21.87
CA PHE A 168 46.03 -0.02 -20.77
C PHE A 168 47.29 -0.68 -21.33
N TYR A 169 48.45 -0.14 -20.99
CA TYR A 169 49.74 -0.57 -21.55
C TYR A 169 50.60 -1.22 -20.47
N LYS A 170 50.98 -2.48 -20.68
CA LYS A 170 52.05 -3.10 -19.89
C LYS A 170 53.38 -2.52 -20.34
N LYS A 171 54.29 -2.25 -19.40
CA LYS A 171 55.66 -1.83 -19.72
C LYS A 171 56.64 -2.88 -19.22
N VAL A 172 57.60 -3.26 -20.06
CA VAL A 172 58.68 -4.18 -19.67
C VAL A 172 59.94 -3.34 -19.46
N CYS A 173 60.52 -3.43 -18.27
CA CYS A 173 61.79 -2.76 -17.95
C CYS A 173 62.95 -3.48 -18.65
N SER A 174 64.09 -2.81 -18.84
CA SER A 174 65.32 -3.41 -19.37
C SER A 174 65.80 -4.60 -18.54
N CYS A 175 65.46 -4.67 -17.25
CA CYS A 175 65.75 -5.82 -16.38
C CYS A 175 64.78 -7.02 -16.56
N GLY A 176 63.81 -6.94 -17.47
CA GLY A 176 62.82 -7.99 -17.74
C GLY A 176 61.54 -7.93 -16.89
N CYS A 177 61.47 -7.07 -15.87
CA CYS A 177 60.28 -6.94 -15.03
C CYS A 177 59.09 -6.33 -15.80
N CYS A 178 57.91 -6.96 -15.67
CA CYS A 178 56.65 -6.53 -16.29
C CYS A 178 55.84 -5.66 -15.33
N ASN A 179 55.62 -4.40 -15.69
CA ASN A 179 54.97 -3.39 -14.86
C ASN A 179 53.55 -3.10 -15.36
N ARG A 180 52.61 -3.11 -14.42
CA ARG A 180 51.20 -2.74 -14.60
C ARG A 180 50.74 -1.97 -13.37
N ASP A 181 50.14 -0.80 -13.57
CA ASP A 181 49.46 -0.01 -12.53
C ASP A 181 47.94 -0.22 -12.55
N TYR A 182 47.47 -1.26 -13.25
CA TYR A 182 46.07 -1.62 -13.40
C TYR A 182 45.85 -3.13 -13.21
N ALA A 183 44.66 -3.48 -12.73
CA ALA A 183 44.23 -4.86 -12.67
C ALA A 183 44.00 -5.43 -14.09
N PRO A 184 44.49 -6.64 -14.41
CA PRO A 184 44.21 -7.29 -15.69
C PRO A 184 42.71 -7.44 -15.93
N ARG A 185 42.30 -7.32 -17.19
CA ARG A 185 40.90 -7.57 -17.58
C ARG A 185 40.54 -9.02 -17.23
N ARG A 186 39.46 -9.21 -16.47
CA ARG A 186 38.92 -10.54 -16.17
C ARG A 186 38.50 -11.22 -17.47
N ARG A 187 38.83 -12.51 -17.61
CA ARG A 187 38.39 -13.33 -18.76
C ARG A 187 36.86 -13.34 -18.80
N GLY A 188 36.28 -13.04 -19.97
CA GLY A 188 34.82 -12.91 -20.15
C GLY A 188 34.20 -11.58 -19.71
N GLY A 189 34.99 -10.59 -19.27
CA GLY A 189 34.47 -9.26 -18.94
C GLY A 189 34.03 -8.45 -20.17
N ASN A 190 32.99 -7.62 -20.04
CA ASN A 190 32.49 -6.76 -21.12
C ASN A 190 33.56 -5.77 -21.62
N ALA A 191 33.57 -5.51 -22.93
CA ALA A 191 34.47 -4.52 -23.54
C ALA A 191 34.02 -3.07 -23.25
N ILE A 192 32.71 -2.88 -23.08
CA ILE A 192 32.08 -1.60 -22.77
C ILE A 192 31.47 -1.69 -21.38
N VAL A 193 31.68 -0.66 -20.57
CA VAL A 193 31.10 -0.51 -19.23
C VAL A 193 30.42 0.84 -19.09
N PHE A 194 29.31 0.89 -18.35
CA PHE A 194 28.62 2.14 -18.08
C PHE A 194 29.34 2.96 -17.00
N GLY A 195 29.50 4.26 -17.24
CA GLY A 195 30.15 5.20 -16.33
C GLY A 195 29.32 5.51 -15.08
N LYS A 196 29.94 6.17 -14.09
CA LYS A 196 29.34 6.47 -12.78
C LYS A 196 27.98 7.20 -12.86
N ASN A 197 27.81 8.13 -13.80
CA ASN A 197 26.58 8.91 -13.93
C ASN A 197 25.39 8.06 -14.41
N ILE A 198 25.58 7.23 -15.43
CA ILE A 198 24.53 6.30 -15.91
C ILE A 198 24.10 5.37 -14.78
N ARG A 199 25.07 4.86 -14.01
CA ARG A 199 24.80 3.96 -12.89
C ARG A 199 24.00 4.66 -11.78
N ALA A 200 24.38 5.87 -11.41
CA ALA A 200 23.68 6.66 -10.41
C ALA A 200 22.24 6.98 -10.84
N ILE A 201 22.03 7.45 -12.07
CA ILE A 201 20.70 7.75 -12.62
C ILE A 201 19.84 6.48 -12.65
N ALA A 202 20.37 5.36 -13.14
CA ALA A 202 19.65 4.09 -13.18
C ALA A 202 19.21 3.64 -11.78
N THR A 203 20.10 3.72 -10.80
CA THR A 203 19.78 3.37 -9.42
C THR A 203 18.76 4.32 -8.80
N TYR A 204 18.89 5.62 -8.99
CA TYR A 204 17.93 6.59 -8.47
C TYR A 204 16.53 6.38 -9.04
N LEU A 205 16.41 6.26 -10.37
CA LEU A 205 15.12 6.05 -11.03
C LEU A 205 14.49 4.70 -10.65
N SER A 206 15.30 3.65 -10.48
CA SER A 206 14.78 2.35 -10.06
C SER A 206 14.36 2.31 -8.60
N VAL A 207 15.22 2.80 -7.68
CA VAL A 207 15.03 2.63 -6.23
C VAL A 207 14.17 3.73 -5.62
N VAL A 208 14.39 4.99 -6.02
CA VAL A 208 13.71 6.16 -5.43
C VAL A 208 12.43 6.49 -6.18
N GLN A 209 12.47 6.45 -7.51
CA GLN A 209 11.29 6.72 -8.35
C GLN A 209 10.48 5.46 -8.68
N CYS A 210 10.90 4.30 -8.15
CA CYS A 210 10.22 3.01 -8.30
C CYS A 210 9.92 2.62 -9.76
N MET A 211 10.78 3.02 -10.70
CA MET A 211 10.55 2.76 -12.13
C MET A 211 10.83 1.28 -12.47
N PRO A 212 9.88 0.56 -13.10
CA PRO A 212 10.10 -0.80 -13.58
C PRO A 212 11.24 -0.87 -14.61
N TYR A 213 12.01 -1.96 -14.62
CA TYR A 213 13.19 -2.09 -15.47
C TYR A 213 12.93 -1.92 -16.97
N GLU A 214 11.78 -2.40 -17.46
CA GLU A 214 11.39 -2.22 -18.86
C GLU A 214 11.18 -0.74 -19.21
N ARG A 215 10.46 0.02 -18.36
CA ARG A 215 10.27 1.46 -18.54
C ARG A 215 11.59 2.22 -18.41
N LEU A 216 12.46 1.78 -17.50
CA LEU A 216 13.78 2.37 -17.33
C LEU A 216 14.66 2.15 -18.57
N GLN A 217 14.66 0.95 -19.14
CA GLN A 217 15.34 0.66 -20.40
C GLN A 217 14.84 1.57 -21.52
N SER A 218 13.52 1.69 -21.71
CA SER A 218 12.92 2.58 -22.71
C SER A 218 13.34 4.03 -22.49
N LEU A 219 13.31 4.51 -21.24
CA LEU A 219 13.74 5.86 -20.90
C LEU A 219 15.22 6.10 -21.25
N PHE A 220 16.11 5.14 -20.96
CA PHE A 220 17.51 5.26 -21.32
C PHE A 220 17.75 5.30 -22.84
N GLU A 221 17.00 4.52 -23.60
CA GLU A 221 17.10 4.55 -25.06
C GLU A 221 16.55 5.87 -25.63
N THR A 222 15.36 6.30 -25.20
CA THR A 222 14.66 7.46 -25.77
C THR A 222 15.23 8.81 -25.31
N MET A 223 15.54 8.97 -24.01
CA MET A 223 15.96 10.25 -23.44
C MET A 223 17.47 10.39 -23.37
N PHE A 224 18.18 9.30 -23.06
CA PHE A 224 19.63 9.33 -22.85
C PHE A 224 20.43 8.84 -24.07
N ASN A 225 19.77 8.34 -25.12
CA ASN A 225 20.42 7.72 -26.28
C ASN A 225 21.37 6.58 -25.89
N VAL A 226 21.03 5.83 -24.82
CA VAL A 226 21.84 4.74 -24.27
C VAL A 226 21.03 3.45 -24.32
N ARG A 227 21.49 2.48 -25.12
CA ARG A 227 20.94 1.12 -25.10
C ARG A 227 21.48 0.34 -23.92
N ILE A 228 20.60 -0.04 -23.01
CA ILE A 228 20.93 -0.81 -21.81
C ILE A 228 19.87 -1.88 -21.57
N SER A 229 20.31 -3.12 -21.30
CA SER A 229 19.38 -4.22 -21.03
C SER A 229 18.86 -4.19 -19.60
N GLN A 230 17.66 -4.75 -19.37
CA GLN A 230 17.10 -4.93 -18.02
C GLN A 230 18.05 -5.69 -17.09
N GLY A 231 18.73 -6.72 -17.60
CA GLY A 231 19.73 -7.48 -16.82
C GLY A 231 20.91 -6.61 -16.37
N THR A 232 21.34 -5.66 -17.22
CA THR A 232 22.42 -4.73 -16.84
C THR A 232 21.95 -3.72 -15.81
N LEU A 233 20.71 -3.20 -15.94
CA LEU A 233 20.11 -2.33 -14.94
C LEU A 233 20.01 -3.02 -13.58
N ALA A 234 19.53 -4.27 -13.55
CA ALA A 234 19.44 -5.07 -12.33
C ALA A 234 20.83 -5.30 -11.69
N ASN A 235 21.87 -5.56 -12.50
CA ASN A 235 23.23 -5.70 -12.01
C ASN A 235 23.78 -4.38 -11.44
N ILE A 236 23.50 -3.24 -12.08
CA ILE A 236 23.88 -1.92 -11.58
C ILE A 236 23.25 -1.66 -10.20
N VAL A 237 21.95 -1.89 -10.05
CA VAL A 237 21.25 -1.71 -8.78
C VAL A 237 21.82 -2.63 -7.70
N ARG A 238 22.13 -3.88 -8.04
CA ARG A 238 22.76 -4.84 -7.11
C ARG A 238 24.15 -4.38 -6.67
N GLU A 239 24.99 -3.93 -7.60
CA GLU A 239 26.31 -3.41 -7.25
C GLU A 239 26.22 -2.14 -6.39
N MET A 240 25.21 -1.29 -6.61
CA MET A 240 24.98 -0.13 -5.76
C MET A 240 24.50 -0.52 -4.36
N LEU A 241 23.71 -1.58 -4.21
CA LEU A 241 23.39 -2.14 -2.89
C LEU A 241 24.66 -2.56 -2.15
N GLU A 242 25.56 -3.31 -2.82
CA GLU A 242 26.82 -3.74 -2.20
C GLU A 242 27.67 -2.55 -1.73
N LYS A 243 27.76 -1.49 -2.54
CA LYS A 243 28.46 -0.25 -2.16
C LYS A 243 27.77 0.53 -1.04
N SER A 244 26.46 0.38 -0.90
CA SER A 244 25.66 1.10 0.11
C SER A 244 25.61 0.36 1.46
N ARG A 245 26.13 -0.87 1.55
CA ARG A 245 26.12 -1.65 2.81
C ARG A 245 26.70 -0.89 4.01
N PRO A 246 27.83 -0.16 3.91
CA PRO A 246 28.34 0.60 5.04
C PRO A 246 27.38 1.69 5.53
N ALA A 247 26.69 2.37 4.60
CA ALA A 247 25.69 3.39 4.94
C ALA A 247 24.44 2.76 5.57
N ILE A 248 23.97 1.62 5.05
CA ILE A 248 22.85 0.87 5.63
C ILE A 248 23.19 0.40 7.05
N ALA A 249 24.40 -0.11 7.27
CA ALA A 249 24.87 -0.52 8.59
C ALA A 249 24.98 0.67 9.57
N LEU A 250 25.43 1.84 9.09
CA LEU A 250 25.43 3.06 9.87
C LEU A 250 24.01 3.48 10.29
N ILE A 251 23.06 3.49 9.36
CA ILE A 251 21.65 3.80 9.64
C ILE A 251 21.08 2.84 10.67
N GLU A 252 21.34 1.54 10.52
CA GLU A 252 20.88 0.53 11.48
C GLU A 252 21.45 0.78 12.88
N ARG A 253 22.75 1.07 12.99
CA ARG A 253 23.38 1.40 14.28
C ARG A 253 22.75 2.65 14.91
N MET A 254 22.56 3.72 14.13
CA MET A 254 21.96 4.96 14.64
C MET A 254 20.50 4.75 15.08
N ILE A 255 19.75 3.89 14.40
CA ILE A 255 18.39 3.50 14.84
C ILE A 255 18.46 2.70 16.16
N LYS A 256 19.40 1.76 16.29
CA LYS A 256 19.62 1.00 17.54
C LYS A 256 19.96 1.89 18.74
N GLU A 257 20.59 3.04 18.49
CA GLU A 257 20.93 4.04 19.50
C GLU A 257 19.83 5.10 19.74
N SER A 258 18.74 5.06 18.96
CA SER A 258 17.68 6.06 19.05
C SER A 258 16.70 5.76 20.18
N SER A 259 16.32 6.80 20.93
CA SER A 259 15.40 6.69 22.06
C SER A 259 13.94 6.46 21.65
N VAL A 260 13.54 6.88 20.45
CA VAL A 260 12.19 6.70 19.91
C VAL A 260 12.31 6.20 18.48
N VAL A 261 11.66 5.06 18.18
CA VAL A 261 11.71 4.43 16.86
C VAL A 261 10.30 4.00 16.44
N GLY A 262 9.87 4.41 15.26
CA GLY A 262 8.66 3.92 14.64
C GLY A 262 8.90 2.58 13.94
N PHE A 263 8.03 1.61 14.17
CA PHE A 263 8.02 0.35 13.44
C PHE A 263 6.71 0.15 12.69
N ASP A 264 6.83 -0.34 11.45
CA ASP A 264 5.70 -0.71 10.60
C ASP A 264 6.14 -1.82 9.63
N GLU A 265 5.18 -2.50 9.02
CA GLU A 265 5.44 -3.58 8.09
C GLU A 265 4.36 -3.70 7.01
N SER A 266 4.81 -3.87 5.77
CA SER A 266 3.91 -4.12 4.64
C SER A 266 4.26 -5.43 3.96
N GLY A 267 3.22 -6.20 3.64
CA GLY A 267 3.36 -7.44 2.88
C GLY A 267 3.90 -7.17 1.47
N CYS A 268 4.89 -7.94 1.04
CA CYS A 268 5.44 -7.90 -0.32
C CYS A 268 5.60 -9.33 -0.86
N TYR A 269 5.21 -9.56 -2.11
CA TYR A 269 5.41 -10.86 -2.75
C TYR A 269 6.75 -10.90 -3.45
N THR A 270 7.57 -11.90 -3.11
CA THR A 270 8.83 -12.18 -3.77
C THR A 270 8.76 -13.58 -4.35
N ASN A 271 8.85 -13.72 -5.68
CA ASN A 271 8.75 -15.01 -6.39
C ASN A 271 7.53 -15.84 -5.94
N GLY A 272 6.36 -15.21 -5.85
CA GLY A 272 5.11 -15.86 -5.44
C GLY A 272 4.98 -16.15 -3.94
N LYS A 273 6.01 -15.87 -3.11
CA LYS A 273 5.96 -16.06 -1.66
C LYS A 273 5.73 -14.74 -0.94
N LEU A 274 4.79 -14.73 0.00
CA LEU A 274 4.55 -13.58 0.87
C LEU A 274 5.76 -13.40 1.80
N ASN A 275 6.32 -12.20 1.78
CA ASN A 275 7.33 -11.68 2.67
C ASN A 275 6.83 -10.36 3.26
N TRP A 276 7.61 -9.78 4.18
CA TRP A 276 7.29 -8.50 4.80
C TRP A 276 8.44 -7.52 4.62
N SER A 277 8.13 -6.31 4.20
CA SER A 277 9.05 -5.18 4.23
C SER A 277 8.85 -4.48 5.56
N TRP A 278 9.76 -4.72 6.48
CA TRP A 278 9.81 -4.07 7.78
C TRP A 278 10.46 -2.70 7.65
N ILE A 279 9.91 -1.73 8.37
CA ILE A 279 10.36 -0.36 8.41
C ILE A 279 10.70 -0.05 9.86
N ALA A 280 11.91 0.42 10.11
CA ALA A 280 12.30 1.06 11.36
C ALA A 280 12.69 2.51 11.03
N GLN A 281 12.09 3.49 11.70
CA GLN A 281 12.29 4.89 11.35
C GLN A 281 12.37 5.82 12.54
N THR A 282 13.12 6.90 12.37
CA THR A 282 13.10 8.09 13.21
C THR A 282 12.69 9.29 12.35
N THR A 283 12.76 10.51 12.89
CA THR A 283 12.53 11.73 12.10
C THR A 283 13.48 11.86 10.91
N TYR A 284 14.69 11.32 11.00
CA TYR A 284 15.75 11.54 10.00
C TYR A 284 16.24 10.26 9.32
N LEU A 285 15.94 9.09 9.91
CA LEU A 285 16.48 7.82 9.48
C LEU A 285 15.35 6.87 9.11
N THR A 286 15.53 6.14 8.02
CA THR A 286 14.60 5.08 7.62
C THR A 286 15.41 3.87 7.19
N LEU A 287 15.13 2.74 7.83
CA LEU A 287 15.69 1.45 7.49
C LEU A 287 14.56 0.53 7.03
N VAL A 288 14.63 0.13 5.76
CA VAL A 288 13.72 -0.86 5.19
C VAL A 288 14.46 -2.18 5.01
N PHE A 289 13.87 -3.27 5.46
CA PHE A 289 14.47 -4.60 5.36
C PHE A 289 13.44 -5.69 5.18
N ARG A 290 13.85 -6.79 4.56
CA ARG A 290 12.97 -7.92 4.30
C ARG A 290 12.98 -8.89 5.48
N GLY A 291 11.79 -9.21 5.99
CA GLY A 291 11.53 -10.32 6.90
C GLY A 291 10.75 -11.44 6.22
N ALA A 292 11.09 -12.69 6.54
CA ALA A 292 10.34 -13.87 6.08
C ALA A 292 9.05 -14.11 6.89
N GLY A 293 8.81 -13.29 7.92
CA GLY A 293 7.65 -13.36 8.81
C GLY A 293 7.17 -11.96 9.23
N ARG A 294 6.00 -11.93 9.87
CA ARG A 294 5.39 -10.74 10.50
C ARG A 294 5.47 -10.75 12.03
N GLY A 295 6.20 -11.70 12.62
CA GLY A 295 6.24 -11.91 14.06
C GLY A 295 7.31 -11.08 14.78
N ALA A 296 7.18 -10.97 16.10
CA ALA A 296 8.11 -10.28 17.01
C ALA A 296 9.57 -10.69 16.79
N LYS A 297 9.79 -11.99 16.56
CA LYS A 297 11.08 -12.62 16.31
C LYS A 297 11.93 -11.90 15.25
N VAL A 298 11.30 -11.31 14.23
CA VAL A 298 12.03 -10.60 13.16
C VAL A 298 12.74 -9.35 13.71
N LEU A 299 12.09 -8.62 14.61
CA LEU A 299 12.69 -7.46 15.26
C LEU A 299 13.68 -7.89 16.34
N GLU A 300 13.36 -8.92 17.14
CA GLU A 300 14.26 -9.46 18.17
C GLU A 300 15.60 -9.93 17.58
N GLU A 301 15.57 -10.68 16.47
CA GLU A 301 16.80 -11.15 15.80
C GLU A 301 17.64 -9.99 15.25
N ARG A 302 16.99 -8.92 14.76
CA ARG A 302 17.69 -7.83 14.09
C ARG A 302 18.19 -6.75 15.04
N PHE A 303 17.40 -6.41 16.05
CA PHE A 303 17.66 -5.31 16.96
C PHE A 303 18.13 -5.79 18.35
N GLY A 304 17.82 -7.01 18.76
CA GLY A 304 18.25 -7.57 20.04
C GLY A 304 17.92 -6.66 21.23
N ASP A 305 18.86 -6.55 22.18
CA ASP A 305 18.67 -5.77 23.40
C ASP A 305 18.47 -4.27 23.19
N SER A 306 18.77 -3.73 21.99
CA SER A 306 18.48 -2.31 21.71
C SER A 306 16.99 -1.97 21.80
N LEU A 307 16.10 -2.95 21.57
CA LEU A 307 14.65 -2.78 21.68
C LEU A 307 14.24 -2.32 23.09
N LYS A 308 14.91 -2.84 24.13
CA LYS A 308 14.66 -2.51 25.54
C LYS A 308 15.03 -1.08 25.91
N ASN A 309 15.78 -0.39 25.05
CA ASN A 309 16.26 0.97 25.28
C ASN A 309 15.48 2.03 24.47
N MET A 310 14.49 1.63 23.69
CA MET A 310 13.72 2.53 22.82
C MET A 310 12.23 2.51 23.13
N VAL A 311 11.60 3.68 22.99
CA VAL A 311 10.15 3.82 22.91
C VAL A 311 9.71 3.49 21.49
N ALA A 312 8.93 2.42 21.33
CA ALA A 312 8.42 2.00 20.04
C ALA A 312 7.16 2.77 19.67
N VAL A 313 7.09 3.34 18.47
CA VAL A 313 5.87 3.92 17.90
C VAL A 313 5.30 2.96 16.87
N THR A 314 4.28 2.20 17.23
CA THR A 314 3.78 1.09 16.39
C THR A 314 2.28 1.19 16.16
N ASP A 315 1.75 0.46 15.19
CA ASP A 315 0.31 0.23 15.13
C ASP A 315 -0.14 -0.71 16.28
N ARG A 316 -1.38 -1.21 16.20
CA ARG A 316 -1.94 -2.14 17.20
C ARG A 316 -1.72 -3.62 16.85
N HIS A 317 -0.77 -3.95 15.98
CA HIS A 317 -0.48 -5.33 15.66
C HIS A 317 0.10 -6.06 16.89
N SER A 318 -0.46 -7.23 17.21
CA SER A 318 -0.17 -7.94 18.46
C SER A 318 1.31 -8.32 18.63
N ALA A 319 2.04 -8.51 17.53
CA ALA A 319 3.47 -8.82 17.56
C ALA A 319 4.28 -7.74 18.30
N TYR A 320 3.88 -6.46 18.22
CA TYR A 320 4.59 -5.37 18.90
C TYR A 320 4.42 -5.38 20.41
N PHE A 321 3.28 -5.87 20.90
CA PHE A 321 3.00 -5.96 22.34
C PHE A 321 3.66 -7.18 23.00
N ALA A 322 4.20 -8.10 22.20
CA ALA A 322 4.97 -9.24 22.68
C ALA A 322 6.47 -8.93 22.82
N ILE A 323 6.94 -7.79 22.29
CA ILE A 323 8.34 -7.37 22.33
C ILE A 323 8.59 -6.54 23.58
N ASP A 324 9.72 -6.79 24.24
CA ASP A 324 10.19 -6.02 25.40
C ASP A 324 10.85 -4.70 24.95
N PHE A 325 10.02 -3.66 24.82
CA PHE A 325 10.45 -2.29 24.57
C PHE A 325 10.56 -1.49 25.87
N LEU A 326 11.33 -0.39 25.88
CA LEU A 326 11.36 0.54 27.02
C LEU A 326 9.94 1.08 27.32
N ASN A 327 9.21 1.43 26.26
CA ASN A 327 7.80 1.77 26.31
C ASN A 327 7.19 1.62 24.90
N ASN A 328 5.86 1.59 24.78
CA ASN A 328 5.16 1.55 23.50
C ASN A 328 4.15 2.69 23.41
N GLN A 329 4.25 3.47 22.33
CA GLN A 329 3.26 4.46 21.93
C GLN A 329 2.50 3.94 20.70
N ILE A 330 1.18 3.91 20.79
CA ILE A 330 0.34 3.63 19.63
C ILE A 330 0.42 4.79 18.63
N CYS A 331 0.66 4.47 17.37
CA CYS A 331 0.77 5.40 16.26
C CYS A 331 -0.53 6.21 16.10
N LEU A 332 -0.43 7.52 16.34
CA LEU A 332 -1.58 8.42 16.28
C LEU A 332 -2.20 8.50 14.89
N ALA A 333 -1.41 8.33 13.82
CA ALA A 333 -1.93 8.28 12.46
C ALA A 333 -2.84 7.05 12.22
N HIS A 334 -2.54 5.92 12.87
CA HIS A 334 -3.41 4.74 12.85
C HIS A 334 -4.68 4.94 13.68
N LEU A 335 -4.56 5.59 14.85
CA LEU A 335 -5.73 5.92 15.68
C LEU A 335 -6.67 6.90 14.98
N LEU A 336 -6.15 7.96 14.36
CA LEU A 336 -6.94 8.95 13.64
C LEU A 336 -7.74 8.32 12.50
N ARG A 337 -7.16 7.40 11.73
CA ARG A 337 -7.86 6.63 10.70
C ARG A 337 -8.96 5.75 11.31
N ASN A 338 -8.65 4.98 12.35
CA ASN A 338 -9.65 4.14 13.03
C ASN A 338 -10.82 4.97 13.59
N LEU A 339 -10.57 6.15 14.15
CA LEU A 339 -11.61 7.06 14.64
C LEU A 339 -12.46 7.62 13.49
N GLU A 340 -11.86 7.85 12.31
CA GLU A 340 -12.63 8.24 11.12
C GLU A 340 -13.60 7.12 10.70
N TYR A 341 -13.16 5.87 10.73
CA TYR A 341 -14.05 4.74 10.46
C TYR A 341 -15.18 4.61 11.48
N LEU A 342 -14.93 4.94 12.76
CA LEU A 342 -15.99 4.96 13.77
C LEU A 342 -17.01 6.08 13.50
N ASN A 343 -16.56 7.25 13.03
CA ASN A 343 -17.44 8.32 12.57
C ASN A 343 -18.27 7.93 11.33
N ASP A 344 -17.71 7.08 10.46
CA ASP A 344 -18.44 6.55 9.31
C ASP A 344 -19.51 5.53 9.74
N ILE A 345 -19.21 4.66 10.72
CA ILE A 345 -20.13 3.62 11.21
C ILE A 345 -21.31 4.25 11.96
N ASP A 346 -21.01 5.13 12.90
CA ASP A 346 -22.00 5.78 13.76
C ASP A 346 -21.84 7.29 13.63
N LYS A 347 -22.82 7.90 12.97
CA LYS A 347 -22.86 9.34 12.71
C LYS A 347 -23.41 10.14 13.89
N GLU A 348 -24.13 9.49 14.79
CA GLU A 348 -24.77 10.12 15.95
C GLU A 348 -23.78 10.25 17.12
N GLN A 349 -22.83 9.34 17.26
CA GLN A 349 -21.77 9.51 18.26
C GLN A 349 -20.86 10.71 17.96
N THR A 350 -20.43 11.39 19.04
CA THR A 350 -19.53 12.55 18.97
C THR A 350 -18.14 12.29 19.52
N TRP A 351 -17.99 11.31 20.43
CA TRP A 351 -16.76 11.08 21.17
C TRP A 351 -15.56 10.79 20.27
N ALA A 352 -15.74 10.11 19.13
CA ALA A 352 -14.62 9.82 18.23
C ALA A 352 -14.09 11.10 17.57
N LYS A 353 -14.95 12.08 17.28
CA LYS A 353 -14.56 13.42 16.80
C LYS A 353 -13.82 14.22 17.88
N ASP A 354 -14.25 14.09 19.13
CA ASP A 354 -13.61 14.76 20.27
C ASP A 354 -12.19 14.21 20.48
N VAL A 355 -12.03 12.88 20.46
CA VAL A 355 -10.71 12.23 20.54
C VAL A 355 -9.83 12.59 19.33
N GLN A 356 -10.38 12.62 18.11
CA GLN A 356 -9.62 13.09 16.94
C GLN A 356 -9.12 14.51 17.10
N THR A 357 -9.93 15.40 17.67
CA THR A 357 -9.57 16.80 17.92
C THR A 357 -8.42 16.87 18.92
N LEU A 358 -8.54 16.19 20.06
CA LEU A 358 -7.49 16.09 21.08
C LEU A 358 -6.17 15.57 20.50
N LEU A 359 -6.21 14.49 19.72
CA LEU A 359 -4.99 13.92 19.11
C LEU A 359 -4.35 14.87 18.10
N ARG A 360 -5.15 15.60 17.30
CA ARG A 360 -4.65 16.59 16.34
C ARG A 360 -4.02 17.79 17.04
N GLU A 361 -4.62 18.26 18.12
CA GLU A 361 -4.08 19.33 18.96
C GLU A 361 -2.74 18.93 19.58
N ALA A 362 -2.64 17.71 20.13
CA ALA A 362 -1.39 17.19 20.67
C ALA A 362 -0.28 17.11 19.60
N ILE A 363 -0.60 16.64 18.39
CA ILE A 363 0.33 16.63 17.26
C ILE A 363 0.76 18.06 16.88
N HIS A 364 -0.20 19.00 16.80
CA HIS A 364 0.09 20.38 16.43
C HIS A 364 0.98 21.07 17.45
N LEU A 365 0.68 20.89 18.75
CA LEU A 365 1.47 21.39 19.86
C LEU A 365 2.91 20.85 19.78
N ARG A 366 3.08 19.55 19.53
CA ARG A 366 4.42 18.94 19.38
C ARG A 366 5.18 19.49 18.18
N ASN A 367 4.51 19.75 17.06
CA ASN A 367 5.14 20.31 15.86
C ASN A 367 5.54 21.78 16.03
N GLN A 368 4.86 22.54 16.90
CA GLN A 368 5.26 23.90 17.26
C GLN A 368 6.38 23.94 18.31
N LYS A 369 6.35 22.99 19.25
CA LYS A 369 7.27 22.89 20.39
C LYS A 369 8.16 21.64 20.27
N THR A 370 8.89 21.54 19.16
CA THR A 370 9.70 20.36 18.81
C THR A 370 10.81 20.06 19.82
N TYR A 371 11.33 21.08 20.49
CA TYR A 371 12.45 20.97 21.44
C TYR A 371 12.04 20.95 22.92
N GLU A 372 10.77 21.22 23.24
CA GLU A 372 10.32 21.16 24.63
C GLU A 372 10.32 19.70 25.10
N VAL A 373 11.00 19.45 26.23
CA VAL A 373 10.90 18.19 26.95
C VAL A 373 9.61 18.25 27.77
N ILE A 374 8.63 17.43 27.41
CA ILE A 374 7.42 17.29 28.22
C ILE A 374 7.81 16.46 29.45
N PRO A 375 7.77 17.00 30.68
CA PRO A 375 8.05 16.24 31.89
C PRO A 375 7.09 15.04 31.95
N LYS A 376 7.63 13.87 32.34
CA LYS A 376 6.82 12.65 32.50
C LYS A 376 5.87 12.76 33.69
#